data_AF-A0A538DEW2-F1
#
_entry.id   AF-A0A538DEW2-F1
#
_cell.length_a   1.000
_cell.length_b   1.000
_cell.length_c   1.000
_cell.angle_alpha   90.00
_cell.angle_beta   90.00
_cell.angle_gamma   90.00
#
_symmetry.space_group_name_H-M   'P 1'
#
loop_
_entity.id
_entity.type
_entity.pdbx_description
1 polymer ?
#
loop_
_entity_poly.entity_id
_entity_poly.type
_entity_poly.pdbx_seq_one_letter_code
_entity_poly.pdbx_strand_id
1 'polypeptide(L)'
;MTMGPPQAQAALHTCLALGADRCVHLSDRVFALADTIGTSRTLAFAIEKEGDVDLVLCGRKTTDSETWQVPPETAAFLGWPHVTSVVEIEIDGTAIRAVRETDDGLETYELAGSAVLSLAHARDTDTDADGRIDVWTASDLVEEVRENDKRFGQTGSPTRVLAVRDVTPERGGDVFSSVEDAAPKLKALLAERRIGPSAWEKPERLGERPGKTYDCWTLVEHVDGRPIRPSFELLGKGRELAGKLGGENVALALGHDLAGVAREAARHGADRVVLVEHERLADYHPELSSHALRSVVEQLRPHVLLIPATANGRDLGPRVAGELELGMTGDCVGLGIDRGGRLIQTKPAYGGNIVSVIMGSTTPQLATVRPRTFEPLEPREVEPAVERFDPGRWPDTRLRLSQLEPSSARDLDEADVVVCVGAELDEVPQLPDGVALGGTREACERGLLPRNRQIGLLGRQVAPRLLVAVGVKGGFEELTGFVKANVIAAVTADRDAPMASAADVAVAGDWRAVLPALLDSI
;
A
#
# COMPACT_ATOMS: atom_id res chain seq x y z
N MET A 1 12.16 -9.02 18.80
CA MET A 1 11.72 -7.84 19.57
C MET A 1 10.31 -7.47 19.13
N THR A 2 9.40 -7.10 20.03
CA THR A 2 8.06 -6.61 19.67
C THR A 2 7.64 -5.47 20.58
N MET A 3 6.83 -4.54 20.08
CA MET A 3 6.17 -3.51 20.87
C MET A 3 4.68 -3.78 20.87
N GLY A 4 4.06 -3.78 22.05
CA GLY A 4 2.63 -3.99 22.15
C GLY A 4 2.17 -4.28 23.56
N PRO A 5 0.86 -4.46 23.76
CA PRO A 5 0.30 -4.82 25.06
C PRO A 5 0.77 -6.23 25.47
N PRO A 6 0.51 -6.68 26.70
CA PRO A 6 0.92 -8.01 27.19
C PRO A 6 0.62 -9.18 26.26
N GLN A 7 -0.48 -9.11 25.50
CA GLN A 7 -0.87 -10.14 24.53
C GLN A 7 0.14 -10.31 23.38
N ALA A 8 0.93 -9.27 23.06
CA ALA A 8 1.97 -9.35 22.04
C ALA A 8 3.10 -10.32 22.42
N GLN A 9 3.19 -10.71 23.69
CA GLN A 9 4.15 -11.71 24.16
C GLN A 9 3.95 -13.08 23.50
N ALA A 10 2.72 -13.43 23.08
CA ALA A 10 2.46 -14.68 22.36
C ALA A 10 3.36 -14.81 21.11
N ALA A 11 3.50 -13.73 20.32
CA ALA A 11 4.37 -13.74 19.15
C ALA A 11 5.85 -13.96 19.51
N LEU A 12 6.29 -13.55 20.71
CA LEU A 12 7.67 -13.78 21.17
C LEU A 12 7.92 -15.25 21.53
N HIS A 13 6.93 -15.94 22.09
CA HIS A 13 7.02 -17.39 22.32
C HIS A 13 7.16 -18.17 21.03
N THR A 14 6.45 -17.74 19.98
CA THR A 14 6.64 -18.28 18.62
C THR A 14 8.05 -17.98 18.09
N CYS A 15 8.58 -16.77 18.29
CA CYS A 15 9.96 -16.45 17.91
C CYS A 15 10.99 -17.34 18.63
N LEU A 16 10.81 -17.61 19.92
CA LEU A 16 11.66 -18.52 20.69
C LEU A 16 11.59 -19.95 20.12
N ALA A 17 10.39 -20.43 19.76
CA ALA A 17 10.23 -21.75 19.14
C ALA A 17 10.91 -21.85 17.78
N LEU A 18 10.97 -20.73 17.04
CA LEU A 18 11.66 -20.61 15.75
C LEU A 18 13.18 -20.42 15.89
N GLY A 19 13.71 -20.40 17.11
CA GLY A 19 15.15 -20.41 17.38
C GLY A 19 15.75 -19.08 17.81
N ALA A 20 14.95 -18.09 18.22
CA ALA A 20 15.49 -16.88 18.82
C ALA A 20 16.17 -17.19 20.17
N ASP A 21 17.41 -16.71 20.37
CA ASP A 21 18.15 -16.91 21.64
C ASP A 21 17.50 -16.18 22.83
N ARG A 22 16.93 -15.01 22.55
CA ARG A 22 16.15 -14.22 23.49
C ARG A 22 15.18 -13.31 22.76
N CYS A 23 14.17 -12.87 23.48
CA CYS A 23 13.20 -11.90 23.00
C CYS A 23 13.19 -10.65 23.87
N VAL A 24 12.80 -9.52 23.28
CA VAL A 24 12.58 -8.25 23.96
C VAL A 24 11.13 -7.82 23.73
N HIS A 25 10.43 -7.53 24.82
CA HIS A 25 9.07 -6.98 24.80
C HIS A 25 9.10 -5.52 25.24
N LEU A 26 8.83 -4.60 24.33
CA LEU A 26 8.63 -3.19 24.63
C LEU A 26 7.20 -2.99 25.13
N SER A 27 7.05 -2.81 26.45
CA SER A 27 5.76 -2.75 27.11
C SER A 27 5.75 -1.68 28.18
N ASP A 28 5.09 -0.56 27.87
CA ASP A 28 4.92 0.57 28.76
C ASP A 28 3.58 1.25 28.43
N ARG A 29 2.94 1.84 29.44
CA ARG A 29 1.73 2.64 29.24
C ARG A 29 1.99 3.85 28.34
N VAL A 30 3.20 4.42 28.38
CA VAL A 30 3.55 5.57 27.53
C VAL A 30 3.63 5.21 26.04
N PHE A 31 3.77 3.93 25.69
CA PHE A 31 3.74 3.45 24.30
C PHE A 31 2.33 3.30 23.72
N ALA A 32 1.29 3.40 24.56
CA ALA A 32 -0.08 3.14 24.15
C ALA A 32 -0.55 4.08 23.03
N LEU A 33 -1.37 3.53 22.12
CA LEU A 33 -2.00 4.25 21.01
C LEU A 33 -1.00 4.96 20.09
N ALA A 34 0.23 4.44 20.00
CA ALA A 34 1.20 4.86 19.00
C ALA A 34 0.66 4.58 17.58
N ASP A 35 0.88 5.53 16.67
CA ASP A 35 0.84 5.27 15.23
C ASP A 35 2.15 4.63 14.76
N THR A 36 2.34 4.52 13.45
CA THR A 36 3.53 3.89 12.88
C THR A 36 4.79 4.68 13.22
N ILE A 37 4.77 6.02 13.15
CA ILE A 37 5.91 6.86 13.51
C ILE A 37 6.31 6.67 14.98
N GLY A 38 5.33 6.69 15.89
CA GLY A 38 5.58 6.43 17.31
C GLY A 38 6.15 5.03 17.56
N THR A 39 5.64 4.03 16.84
CA THR A 39 6.11 2.63 16.91
C THR A 39 7.53 2.49 16.40
N SER A 40 7.79 2.97 15.18
CA SER A 40 9.08 2.88 14.48
C SER A 40 10.18 3.61 15.24
N ARG A 41 9.89 4.77 15.84
CA ARG A 41 10.84 5.49 16.69
C ARG A 41 11.17 4.72 17.97
N THR A 42 10.16 4.12 18.60
CA THR A 42 10.36 3.32 19.82
C THR A 42 11.20 2.07 19.53
N LEU A 43 10.95 1.41 18.40
CA LEU A 43 11.76 0.29 17.93
C LEU A 43 13.19 0.72 17.62
N ALA A 44 13.39 1.88 16.97
CA ALA A 44 14.72 2.41 16.70
C ALA A 44 15.51 2.65 17.99
N PHE A 45 14.93 3.28 19.02
CA PHE A 45 15.61 3.43 20.32
C PHE A 45 15.97 2.10 20.96
N ALA A 46 15.11 1.09 20.83
CA ALA A 46 15.40 -0.24 21.36
C ALA A 46 16.53 -0.94 20.58
N ILE A 47 16.58 -0.77 19.26
CA ILE A 47 17.67 -1.30 18.41
C ILE A 47 19.00 -0.60 18.72
N GLU A 48 18.99 0.72 18.91
CA GLU A 48 20.18 1.48 19.32
C GLU A 48 20.67 1.07 20.73
N LYS A 49 19.74 0.88 21.67
CA LYS A 49 20.04 0.42 23.04
C LYS A 49 20.62 -0.99 23.05
N GLU A 50 20.09 -1.88 22.22
CA GLU A 50 20.59 -3.25 22.12
C GLU A 50 22.08 -3.27 21.83
N GLY A 51 22.54 -2.35 20.98
CA GLY A 51 23.93 -2.30 20.53
C GLY A 51 24.27 -3.49 19.63
N ASP A 52 25.35 -3.37 18.86
CA ASP A 52 25.88 -4.46 18.02
C ASP A 52 24.84 -5.13 17.08
N VAL A 53 23.89 -4.36 16.54
CA VAL A 53 22.91 -4.84 15.56
C VAL A 53 23.38 -4.50 14.14
N ASP A 54 23.56 -5.54 13.31
CA ASP A 54 23.91 -5.40 11.89
C ASP A 54 22.71 -5.60 10.95
N LEU A 55 21.64 -6.25 11.39
CA LEU A 55 20.51 -6.56 10.53
C LEU A 55 19.22 -6.57 11.31
N VAL A 56 18.23 -5.85 10.81
CA VAL A 56 16.86 -5.87 11.32
C VAL A 56 15.96 -6.52 10.28
N LEU A 57 15.35 -7.65 10.65
CA LEU A 57 14.35 -8.32 9.85
C LEU A 57 12.95 -8.05 10.40
N CYS A 58 12.07 -7.54 9.55
CA CYS A 58 10.70 -7.22 9.89
C CYS A 58 9.72 -8.00 9.01
N GLY A 59 8.49 -8.23 9.51
CA GLY A 59 7.38 -8.54 8.62
C GLY A 59 7.08 -7.35 7.70
N ARG A 60 6.61 -7.61 6.47
CA ARG A 60 6.25 -6.57 5.49
C ARG A 60 5.14 -5.64 5.96
N LYS A 61 4.12 -6.17 6.63
CA LYS A 61 2.98 -5.43 7.21
C LYS A 61 2.38 -6.17 8.40
N THR A 62 1.63 -5.48 9.23
CA THR A 62 0.74 -6.11 10.24
C THR A 62 -0.57 -6.54 9.59
N THR A 63 -1.25 -7.53 10.16
CA THR A 63 -2.54 -8.07 9.64
C THR A 63 -3.75 -7.24 10.05
N ASP A 64 -3.63 -6.45 11.11
CA ASP A 64 -4.72 -5.63 11.65
C ASP A 64 -4.85 -4.28 10.93
N SER A 65 -3.73 -3.61 10.69
CA SER A 65 -3.69 -2.26 10.16
C SER A 65 -3.08 -2.19 8.77
N GLU A 66 -2.33 -3.21 8.33
CA GLU A 66 -1.83 -3.34 6.95
C GLU A 66 -1.16 -2.06 6.41
N THR A 67 -0.33 -1.41 7.24
CA THR A 67 0.19 -0.06 6.95
C THR A 67 1.41 -0.06 6.03
N TRP A 68 2.26 -1.09 6.10
CA TRP A 68 3.56 -1.19 5.39
C TRP A 68 4.63 -0.17 5.82
N GLN A 69 4.36 0.65 6.83
CA GLN A 69 5.18 1.83 7.13
C GLN A 69 6.31 1.56 8.13
N VAL A 70 6.14 0.58 9.03
CA VAL A 70 7.07 0.40 10.16
C VAL A 70 8.51 0.08 9.71
N PRO A 71 8.77 -0.83 8.74
CA PRO A 71 10.15 -1.10 8.34
C PRO A 71 10.85 0.12 7.69
N PRO A 72 10.26 0.81 6.69
CA PRO A 72 10.86 2.03 6.13
C PRO A 72 11.05 3.17 7.14
N GLU A 73 10.09 3.41 8.03
CA GLU A 73 10.20 4.44 9.07
C GLU A 73 11.26 4.07 10.12
N THR A 74 11.39 2.79 10.51
CA THR A 74 12.43 2.34 11.44
C THR A 74 13.81 2.56 10.81
N ALA A 75 13.96 2.23 9.52
CA ALA A 75 15.17 2.53 8.77
C ALA A 75 15.48 4.03 8.69
N ALA A 76 14.46 4.88 8.60
CA ALA A 76 14.60 6.33 8.63
C ALA A 76 15.20 6.82 9.96
N PHE A 77 14.67 6.35 11.09
CA PHE A 77 15.17 6.72 12.43
C PHE A 77 16.59 6.21 12.68
N LEU A 78 16.93 5.01 12.19
CA LEU A 78 18.28 4.45 12.31
C LEU A 78 19.28 5.10 11.32
N GLY A 79 18.80 5.77 10.28
CA GLY A 79 19.64 6.25 9.17
C GLY A 79 20.25 5.12 8.34
N TRP A 80 19.59 3.96 8.28
CA TRP A 80 20.09 2.76 7.61
C TRP A 80 19.49 2.58 6.20
N PRO A 81 20.19 1.91 5.27
CA PRO A 81 19.59 1.43 4.04
C PRO A 81 18.48 0.41 4.34
N HIS A 82 17.51 0.33 3.44
CA HIS A 82 16.44 -0.66 3.56
C HIS A 82 16.03 -1.23 2.21
N VAL A 83 15.51 -2.46 2.26
CA VAL A 83 14.87 -3.13 1.12
C VAL A 83 13.59 -3.78 1.63
N THR A 84 12.46 -3.46 1.01
CA THR A 84 11.15 -3.98 1.39
C THR A 84 10.73 -5.18 0.55
N SER A 85 9.83 -6.00 1.08
CA SER A 85 9.23 -7.15 0.36
C SER A 85 10.26 -8.16 -0.17
N VAL A 86 11.27 -8.45 0.63
CA VAL A 86 12.34 -9.39 0.32
C VAL A 86 11.82 -10.83 0.35
N VAL A 87 12.12 -11.58 -0.70
CA VAL A 87 11.75 -12.99 -0.90
C VAL A 87 12.96 -13.93 -0.79
N GLU A 88 14.17 -13.43 -1.02
CA GLU A 88 15.43 -14.18 -0.90
C GLU A 88 16.50 -13.27 -0.30
N ILE A 89 17.30 -13.82 0.62
CA ILE A 89 18.42 -13.12 1.26
C ILE A 89 19.63 -14.05 1.26
N GLU A 90 20.76 -13.54 0.80
CA GLU A 90 22.07 -14.14 0.97
C GLU A 90 22.97 -13.17 1.76
N ILE A 91 23.70 -13.68 2.75
CA ILE A 91 24.58 -12.89 3.61
C ILE A 91 25.97 -13.53 3.62
N ASP A 92 26.99 -12.75 3.27
CA ASP A 92 28.41 -13.12 3.37
C ASP A 92 29.19 -12.03 4.10
N GLY A 93 29.52 -12.28 5.36
CA GLY A 93 30.09 -11.27 6.25
C GLY A 93 29.14 -10.07 6.41
N THR A 94 29.56 -8.90 5.91
CA THR A 94 28.74 -7.69 5.91
C THR A 94 28.02 -7.44 4.58
N ALA A 95 28.28 -8.24 3.55
CA ALA A 95 27.61 -8.13 2.27
C ALA A 95 26.24 -8.83 2.32
N ILE A 96 25.22 -8.16 1.80
CA ILE A 96 23.85 -8.64 1.74
C ILE A 96 23.40 -8.56 0.28
N ARG A 97 22.89 -9.67 -0.24
CA ARG A 97 22.13 -9.71 -1.49
C ARG A 97 20.68 -9.99 -1.13
N ALA A 98 19.79 -9.08 -1.48
CA ALA A 98 18.36 -9.17 -1.20
C ALA A 98 17.57 -9.12 -2.50
N VAL A 99 16.79 -10.16 -2.79
CA VAL A 99 15.83 -10.17 -3.90
C VAL A 99 14.48 -9.76 -3.36
N ARG A 100 13.92 -8.67 -3.87
CA ARG A 100 12.56 -8.22 -3.52
C ARG A 100 11.57 -8.45 -4.63
N GLU A 101 10.31 -8.64 -4.24
CA GLU A 101 9.16 -8.71 -5.12
C GLU A 101 8.49 -7.34 -5.20
N THR A 102 8.18 -6.90 -6.43
CA THR A 102 7.49 -5.63 -6.72
C THR A 102 6.25 -5.87 -7.58
N ASP A 103 5.61 -4.78 -8.01
CA ASP A 103 4.50 -4.83 -8.96
C ASP A 103 4.94 -5.21 -10.38
N ASP A 104 6.22 -5.05 -10.68
CA ASP A 104 6.79 -5.25 -12.03
C ASP A 104 7.66 -6.49 -12.17
N GLY A 105 7.95 -7.18 -11.07
CA GLY A 105 8.73 -8.41 -11.08
C GLY A 105 9.63 -8.53 -9.86
N LEU A 106 10.85 -9.02 -10.08
CA LEU A 106 11.86 -9.16 -9.05
C LEU A 106 13.00 -8.18 -9.28
N GLU A 107 13.54 -7.66 -8.18
CA GLU A 107 14.68 -6.75 -8.18
C GLU A 107 15.71 -7.24 -7.17
N THR A 108 16.96 -7.37 -7.61
CA THR A 108 18.07 -7.78 -6.73
C THR A 108 18.87 -6.55 -6.32
N TYR A 109 18.92 -6.31 -5.01
CA TYR A 109 19.76 -5.28 -4.41
C TYR A 109 20.93 -5.89 -3.67
N GLU A 110 22.09 -5.27 -3.84
CA GLU A 110 23.31 -5.55 -3.08
C GLU A 110 23.61 -4.38 -2.17
N LEU A 111 23.91 -4.67 -0.91
CA LEU A 111 24.28 -3.69 0.09
C LEU A 111 25.31 -4.23 1.08
N ALA A 112 25.96 -3.34 1.83
CA ALA A 112 26.95 -3.72 2.83
C ALA A 112 26.77 -2.99 4.17
N GLY A 113 26.93 -3.72 5.27
CA GLY A 113 26.80 -3.24 6.65
C GLY A 113 25.35 -3.20 7.13
N SER A 114 25.05 -2.32 8.10
CA SER A 114 23.75 -2.33 8.77
C SER A 114 22.57 -2.04 7.85
N ALA A 115 21.49 -2.82 7.95
CA ALA A 115 20.32 -2.70 7.09
C ALA A 115 19.00 -3.10 7.78
N VAL A 116 17.89 -2.58 7.26
CA VAL A 116 16.54 -3.02 7.61
C VAL A 116 15.90 -3.70 6.41
N LEU A 117 15.51 -4.97 6.55
CA LEU A 117 14.83 -5.72 5.49
C LEU A 117 13.42 -6.12 5.95
N SER A 118 12.42 -5.95 5.08
CA SER A 118 11.09 -6.51 5.34
C SER A 118 10.83 -7.74 4.48
N LEU A 119 10.30 -8.80 5.08
CA LEU A 119 10.09 -10.09 4.42
C LEU A 119 8.69 -10.17 3.80
N ALA A 120 8.61 -10.52 2.52
CA ALA A 120 7.35 -10.56 1.79
C ALA A 120 6.41 -11.68 2.24
N HIS A 121 6.99 -12.80 2.66
CA HIS A 121 6.26 -14.01 2.99
C HIS A 121 6.63 -14.48 4.39
N ALA A 122 5.61 -14.89 5.14
CA ALA A 122 5.78 -15.63 6.39
C ALA A 122 5.54 -17.12 6.14
N ARG A 123 6.05 -17.96 7.03
CA ARG A 123 5.63 -19.36 7.16
C ARG A 123 4.85 -19.47 8.46
N ASP A 124 3.71 -20.13 8.39
CA ASP A 124 2.90 -20.38 9.58
C ASP A 124 3.58 -21.45 10.44
N THR A 125 3.51 -21.27 11.75
CA THR A 125 3.93 -22.27 12.73
C THR A 125 2.99 -22.22 13.93
N ASP A 126 2.59 -23.38 14.44
CA ASP A 126 1.76 -23.53 15.64
C ASP A 126 2.59 -23.85 16.88
N THR A 127 3.90 -23.61 16.80
CA THR A 127 4.85 -23.94 17.86
C THR A 127 5.14 -22.73 18.73
N ASP A 128 4.99 -22.90 20.03
CA ASP A 128 5.44 -21.94 21.04
C ASP A 128 6.46 -22.59 21.97
N ALA A 129 7.41 -21.79 22.45
CA ALA A 129 8.40 -22.21 23.41
C ALA A 129 8.57 -21.17 24.52
N ASP A 130 8.83 -21.65 25.73
CA ASP A 130 9.28 -20.80 26.83
C ASP A 130 10.76 -20.46 26.66
N GLY A 131 11.16 -19.29 27.15
CA GLY A 131 12.53 -18.81 27.03
C GLY A 131 12.69 -17.43 27.61
N ARG A 132 13.86 -16.82 27.38
CA ARG A 132 14.17 -15.49 27.92
C ARG A 132 13.41 -14.42 27.16
N ILE A 133 12.52 -13.72 27.87
CA ILE A 133 11.82 -12.53 27.39
C ILE A 133 12.17 -11.37 28.33
N ASP A 134 13.01 -10.45 27.86
CA ASP A 134 13.34 -9.23 28.58
C ASP A 134 12.23 -8.19 28.32
N VAL A 135 11.61 -7.67 29.37
CA VAL A 135 10.62 -6.59 29.24
C VAL A 135 11.33 -5.26 29.41
N TRP A 136 11.25 -4.40 28.40
CA TRP A 136 11.80 -3.05 28.43
C TRP A 136 10.67 -2.02 28.41
N THR A 137 10.89 -0.97 29.20
CA THR A 137 10.00 0.18 29.41
C THR A 137 10.61 1.43 28.79
N ALA A 138 9.90 2.56 28.79
CA ALA A 138 10.46 3.80 28.25
C ALA A 138 11.72 4.25 29.02
N SER A 139 11.79 4.01 30.33
CA SER A 139 12.98 4.31 31.15
C SER A 139 14.19 3.46 30.83
N ASP A 140 14.00 2.32 30.14
CA ASP A 140 15.11 1.53 29.64
C ASP A 140 15.67 2.16 28.36
N LEU A 141 14.84 2.82 27.55
CA LEU A 141 15.19 3.34 26.23
C LEU A 141 15.80 4.75 26.27
N VAL A 142 15.44 5.55 27.26
CA VAL A 142 15.89 6.96 27.37
C VAL A 142 16.23 7.31 28.82
N GLU A 143 17.12 8.28 29.01
CA GLU A 143 17.60 8.70 30.34
C GLU A 143 16.49 9.21 31.29
N GLU A 144 15.56 10.01 30.76
CA GLU A 144 14.46 10.60 31.51
C GLU A 144 13.17 10.50 30.68
N VAL A 145 12.11 9.93 31.27
CA VAL A 145 10.77 9.88 30.67
C VAL A 145 9.93 11.03 31.24
N ARG A 146 9.40 11.88 30.36
CA ARG A 146 8.61 13.05 30.76
C ARG A 146 7.12 12.76 30.69
N GLU A 147 6.33 13.53 31.42
CA GLU A 147 4.89 13.56 31.20
C GLU A 147 4.60 14.08 29.78
N ASN A 148 3.73 13.39 29.03
CA ASN A 148 3.42 13.70 27.64
C ASN A 148 4.67 13.71 26.73
N ASP A 149 5.55 12.74 26.91
CA ASP A 149 6.75 12.59 26.10
C ASP A 149 6.40 12.38 24.62
N LYS A 150 6.85 13.30 23.77
CA LYS A 150 6.61 13.24 22.32
C LYS A 150 7.45 12.19 21.61
N ARG A 151 8.36 11.52 22.30
CA ARG A 151 9.11 10.39 21.75
C ARG A 151 8.26 9.13 21.63
N PHE A 152 7.17 9.02 22.38
CA PHE A 152 6.44 7.77 22.56
C PHE A 152 4.92 7.92 22.39
N GLY A 153 4.28 6.80 22.05
CA GLY A 153 2.83 6.64 22.13
C GLY A 153 2.02 7.65 21.32
N GLN A 154 0.77 7.84 21.73
CA GLN A 154 -0.15 8.80 21.12
C GLN A 154 0.40 10.23 21.07
N THR A 155 1.17 10.64 22.08
CA THR A 155 1.70 12.01 22.17
C THR A 155 2.77 12.28 21.13
N GLY A 156 3.55 11.26 20.80
CA GLY A 156 4.52 11.29 19.70
C GLY A 156 3.95 10.98 18.33
N SER A 157 2.68 10.58 18.25
CA SER A 157 2.02 10.17 17.01
C SER A 157 1.53 11.38 16.22
N PRO A 158 2.06 11.63 15.01
CA PRO A 158 1.59 12.72 14.16
C PRO A 158 0.22 12.45 13.52
N THR A 159 -0.38 11.26 13.67
CA THR A 159 -1.73 10.96 13.18
C THR A 159 -2.72 10.67 14.30
N ARG A 160 -4.02 10.88 14.02
CA ARG A 160 -5.11 10.60 14.97
C ARG A 160 -6.31 9.95 14.29
N VAL A 161 -6.84 8.90 14.90
CA VAL A 161 -8.12 8.30 14.51
C VAL A 161 -9.26 9.17 15.00
N LEU A 162 -10.06 9.68 14.09
CA LEU A 162 -11.24 10.50 14.35
C LEU A 162 -12.51 9.67 14.54
N ALA A 163 -12.63 8.57 13.79
CA ALA A 163 -13.77 7.67 13.86
C ALA A 163 -13.39 6.29 13.33
N VAL A 164 -14.07 5.27 13.82
CA VAL A 164 -14.02 3.89 13.31
C VAL A 164 -15.43 3.52 12.86
N ARG A 165 -15.56 2.95 11.67
CA ARG A 165 -16.84 2.57 11.07
C ARG A 165 -16.77 1.15 10.55
N ASP A 166 -17.82 0.38 10.79
CA ASP A 166 -18.07 -0.84 10.02
C ASP A 166 -18.66 -0.46 8.67
N VAL A 167 -18.00 -0.90 7.60
CA VAL A 167 -18.38 -0.67 6.21
C VAL A 167 -18.32 -1.97 5.42
N THR A 168 -18.61 -3.09 6.08
CA THR A 168 -18.76 -4.39 5.44
C THR A 168 -19.77 -4.27 4.30
N PRO A 169 -19.39 -4.53 3.04
CA PRO A 169 -20.32 -4.44 1.92
C PRO A 169 -21.41 -5.50 2.04
N GLU A 170 -22.67 -5.10 1.84
CA GLU A 170 -23.75 -6.06 1.66
C GLU A 170 -23.61 -6.73 0.29
N ARG A 171 -23.67 -8.06 0.27
CA ARG A 171 -23.54 -8.88 -0.94
C ARG A 171 -24.89 -9.53 -1.25
N GLY A 172 -25.24 -9.60 -2.53
CA GLY A 172 -26.54 -10.11 -2.98
C GLY A 172 -26.76 -11.59 -2.65
N GLY A 173 -25.74 -12.43 -2.81
CA GLY A 173 -25.85 -13.88 -2.61
C GLY A 173 -26.78 -14.57 -3.60
N ASP A 174 -27.08 -13.94 -4.75
CA ASP A 174 -28.00 -14.48 -5.74
C ASP A 174 -27.36 -15.66 -6.49
N VAL A 175 -27.91 -16.87 -6.38
CA VAL A 175 -27.36 -18.09 -7.03
C VAL A 175 -28.18 -18.53 -8.23
N PHE A 176 -27.56 -18.52 -9.41
CA PHE A 176 -28.15 -18.88 -10.69
C PHE A 176 -27.63 -20.23 -11.20
N SER A 177 -28.43 -20.89 -12.05
CA SER A 177 -28.06 -22.16 -12.69
C SER A 177 -27.54 -21.99 -14.13
N SER A 178 -27.57 -20.77 -14.67
CA SER A 178 -27.15 -20.45 -16.04
C SER A 178 -26.57 -19.04 -16.12
N VAL A 179 -25.68 -18.81 -17.11
CA VAL A 179 -25.14 -17.48 -17.40
C VAL A 179 -26.21 -16.56 -17.97
N GLU A 180 -27.17 -17.09 -18.74
CA GLU A 180 -28.26 -16.32 -19.34
C GLU A 180 -29.11 -15.61 -18.29
N ASP A 181 -29.38 -16.29 -17.17
CA ASP A 181 -30.15 -15.73 -16.06
C ASP A 181 -29.30 -14.78 -15.19
N ALA A 182 -28.01 -15.06 -15.04
CA ALA A 182 -27.10 -14.30 -14.19
C ALA A 182 -26.64 -12.97 -14.82
N ALA A 183 -26.39 -12.97 -16.14
CA ALA A 183 -25.79 -11.84 -16.84
C ALA A 183 -26.61 -10.54 -16.76
N PRO A 184 -27.96 -10.53 -16.87
CA PRO A 184 -28.75 -9.31 -16.71
C PRO A 184 -28.59 -8.68 -15.33
N LYS A 185 -28.58 -9.50 -14.26
CA LYS A 185 -28.37 -9.04 -12.89
C LYS A 185 -26.97 -8.47 -12.71
N LEU A 186 -25.95 -9.17 -13.22
CA LEU A 186 -24.57 -8.74 -13.15
C LEU A 186 -24.36 -7.38 -13.84
N LYS A 187 -24.92 -7.20 -15.04
CA LYS A 187 -24.89 -5.92 -15.78
C LYS A 187 -25.58 -4.80 -15.03
N ALA A 188 -26.74 -5.08 -14.43
CA ALA A 188 -27.47 -4.08 -13.65
C ALA A 188 -26.63 -3.60 -12.46
N LEU A 189 -26.00 -4.51 -11.72
CA LEU A 189 -25.11 -4.18 -10.61
C LEU A 189 -23.89 -3.37 -11.06
N LEU A 190 -23.25 -3.78 -12.16
CA LEU A 190 -22.08 -3.06 -12.71
C LEU A 190 -22.43 -1.65 -13.19
N ALA A 191 -23.64 -1.45 -13.71
CA ALA A 191 -24.13 -0.14 -14.11
C ALA A 191 -24.52 0.72 -12.88
N GLU A 192 -25.24 0.15 -11.92
CA GLU A 192 -25.69 0.83 -10.70
C GLU A 192 -24.51 1.32 -9.85
N ARG A 193 -23.51 0.46 -9.65
CA ARG A 193 -22.37 0.77 -8.80
C ARG A 193 -21.21 1.41 -9.55
N ARG A 194 -21.39 1.81 -10.81
CA ARG A 194 -20.32 2.41 -11.62
C ARG A 194 -19.79 3.67 -10.94
N ILE A 195 -18.48 3.70 -10.69
CA ILE A 195 -17.78 4.92 -10.28
C ILE A 195 -17.65 5.81 -11.52
N GLY A 196 -18.23 7.01 -11.49
CA GLY A 196 -18.11 7.98 -12.57
C GLY A 196 -16.69 8.53 -12.67
N PRO A 197 -16.25 8.99 -13.86
CA PRO A 197 -14.95 9.63 -14.00
C PRO A 197 -14.86 10.87 -13.10
N SER A 198 -13.63 11.20 -12.68
CA SER A 198 -13.39 12.43 -11.93
C SER A 198 -13.83 13.66 -12.74
N ALA A 199 -14.25 14.73 -12.05
CA ALA A 199 -14.68 15.97 -12.70
C ALA A 199 -13.51 16.91 -12.96
N TRP A 200 -13.47 17.51 -14.16
CA TRP A 200 -12.50 18.55 -14.50
C TRP A 200 -12.77 19.89 -13.82
N GLU A 201 -14.02 20.15 -13.43
CA GLU A 201 -14.36 21.35 -12.69
C GLU A 201 -13.96 21.15 -11.22
N LYS A 202 -13.17 22.08 -10.70
CA LYS A 202 -12.79 22.06 -9.29
C LYS A 202 -14.01 22.45 -8.45
N PRO A 203 -14.30 21.71 -7.36
CA PRO A 203 -15.35 22.11 -6.43
C PRO A 203 -14.99 23.43 -5.74
N GLU A 204 -15.99 24.07 -5.15
CA GLU A 204 -15.78 25.28 -4.36
C GLU A 204 -14.86 25.02 -3.15
N ARG A 205 -14.10 26.05 -2.80
CA ARG A 205 -13.22 26.06 -1.63
C ARG A 205 -14.05 25.90 -0.35
N LEU A 206 -13.68 24.94 0.50
CA LEU A 206 -14.40 24.66 1.76
C LEU A 206 -13.93 25.51 2.94
N GLY A 207 -12.74 26.10 2.86
CA GLY A 207 -12.06 26.74 3.99
C GLY A 207 -12.75 28.01 4.50
N GLU A 208 -13.04 28.06 5.80
CA GLU A 208 -13.68 29.20 6.48
C GLU A 208 -12.75 30.43 6.68
N ARG A 209 -11.43 30.26 6.54
CA ARG A 209 -10.45 31.35 6.69
C ARG A 209 -10.20 32.07 5.34
N PRO A 210 -10.54 33.35 5.18
CA PRO A 210 -10.24 34.10 3.96
C PRO A 210 -8.73 34.15 3.69
N GLY A 211 -8.30 33.91 2.44
CA GLY A 211 -6.97 34.31 1.95
C GLY A 211 -5.81 33.30 1.97
N LYS A 212 -5.96 32.07 2.47
CA LYS A 212 -4.92 31.02 2.32
C LYS A 212 -5.38 29.86 1.44
N THR A 213 -4.76 29.70 0.29
CA THR A 213 -4.94 28.56 -0.61
C THR A 213 -3.76 27.59 -0.45
N TYR A 214 -4.00 26.32 -0.70
CA TYR A 214 -2.98 25.29 -0.59
C TYR A 214 -3.06 24.34 -1.77
N ASP A 215 -1.90 23.91 -2.26
CA ASP A 215 -1.81 22.97 -3.36
C ASP A 215 -1.95 21.53 -2.86
N CYS A 216 -2.53 20.68 -3.69
CA CYS A 216 -2.55 19.23 -3.50
C CYS A 216 -1.53 18.60 -4.45
N TRP A 217 -0.56 17.89 -3.89
CA TRP A 217 0.53 17.29 -4.65
C TRP A 217 0.28 15.79 -4.82
N THR A 218 0.66 15.26 -5.98
CA THR A 218 0.60 13.82 -6.28
C THR A 218 1.97 13.38 -6.78
N LEU A 219 2.57 12.37 -6.14
CA LEU A 219 3.71 11.66 -6.72
C LEU A 219 3.22 10.83 -7.91
N VAL A 220 3.74 11.14 -9.10
CA VAL A 220 3.44 10.44 -10.34
C VAL A 220 4.50 9.36 -10.54
N GLU A 221 4.12 8.14 -10.19
CA GLU A 221 4.88 6.95 -10.59
C GLU A 221 4.67 6.66 -12.08
N HIS A 222 5.71 6.14 -12.71
CA HIS A 222 5.75 5.83 -14.14
C HIS A 222 6.62 4.59 -14.39
N VAL A 223 6.32 3.91 -15.50
CA VAL A 223 7.10 2.80 -16.05
C VAL A 223 7.39 3.15 -17.51
N ASP A 224 8.66 3.02 -17.93
CA ASP A 224 9.11 3.37 -19.29
C ASP A 224 8.67 4.78 -19.73
N GLY A 225 8.74 5.75 -18.81
CA GLY A 225 8.38 7.15 -19.07
C GLY A 225 6.87 7.40 -19.24
N ARG A 226 6.02 6.44 -18.88
CA ARG A 226 4.55 6.55 -18.91
C ARG A 226 3.97 6.45 -17.50
N PRO A 227 3.16 7.42 -17.04
CA PRO A 227 2.50 7.30 -15.75
C PRO A 227 1.60 6.06 -15.69
N ILE A 228 1.61 5.41 -14.53
CA ILE A 228 0.77 4.24 -14.26
C ILE A 228 -0.67 4.68 -13.96
N ARG A 229 -1.65 3.77 -14.12
CA ARG A 229 -3.07 4.13 -13.90
C ARG A 229 -3.33 4.71 -12.49
N PRO A 230 -2.77 4.16 -11.39
CA PRO A 230 -2.91 4.76 -10.05
C PRO A 230 -2.46 6.22 -9.95
N SER A 231 -1.44 6.63 -10.70
CA SER A 231 -1.00 8.03 -10.76
C SER A 231 -2.10 8.93 -11.38
N PHE A 232 -2.77 8.46 -12.44
CA PHE A 232 -3.88 9.21 -13.06
C PHE A 232 -5.12 9.29 -12.16
N GLU A 233 -5.45 8.21 -11.46
CA GLU A 233 -6.52 8.21 -10.44
C GLU A 233 -6.27 9.29 -9.38
N LEU A 234 -5.03 9.34 -8.89
CA LEU A 234 -4.62 10.32 -7.88
C LEU A 234 -4.61 11.75 -8.40
N LEU A 235 -4.21 11.99 -9.65
CA LEU A 235 -4.34 13.32 -10.24
C LEU A 235 -5.80 13.76 -10.35
N GLY A 236 -6.70 12.84 -10.72
CA GLY A 236 -8.15 13.07 -10.73
C GLY A 236 -8.67 13.45 -9.35
N LYS A 237 -8.34 12.66 -8.33
CA LYS A 237 -8.74 12.95 -6.95
C LYS A 237 -8.07 14.22 -6.39
N GLY A 238 -6.79 14.41 -6.68
CA GLY A 238 -5.99 15.56 -6.28
C GLY A 238 -6.58 16.87 -6.80
N ARG A 239 -7.17 16.86 -8.00
CA ARG A 239 -7.90 18.00 -8.56
C ARG A 239 -9.11 18.41 -7.72
N GLU A 240 -9.91 17.44 -7.28
CA GLU A 240 -11.04 17.68 -6.36
C GLU A 240 -10.54 18.28 -5.03
N LEU A 241 -9.50 17.70 -4.44
CA LEU A 241 -8.93 18.16 -3.17
C LEU A 241 -8.30 19.55 -3.28
N ALA A 242 -7.57 19.82 -4.36
CA ALA A 242 -7.01 21.14 -4.68
C ALA A 242 -8.11 22.20 -4.79
N GLY A 243 -9.25 21.88 -5.42
CA GLY A 243 -10.42 22.76 -5.45
C GLY A 243 -10.93 23.13 -4.05
N LYS A 244 -11.11 22.13 -3.19
CA LYS A 244 -11.53 22.34 -1.79
C LYS A 244 -10.52 23.16 -0.98
N LEU A 245 -9.23 23.02 -1.27
CA LEU A 245 -8.14 23.81 -0.68
C LEU A 245 -8.00 25.21 -1.33
N GLY A 246 -8.57 25.41 -2.51
CA GLY A 246 -8.48 26.63 -3.32
C GLY A 246 -7.17 26.80 -4.09
N GLY A 247 -6.33 25.77 -4.20
CA GLY A 247 -5.01 25.82 -4.85
C GLY A 247 -4.91 25.00 -6.14
N GLU A 248 -3.67 24.69 -6.51
CA GLU A 248 -3.31 23.92 -7.69
C GLU A 248 -3.25 22.42 -7.41
N ASN A 249 -3.55 21.62 -8.44
CA ASN A 249 -3.23 20.21 -8.46
C ASN A 249 -1.84 20.03 -9.07
N VAL A 250 -0.87 19.63 -8.26
CA VAL A 250 0.55 19.58 -8.64
C VAL A 250 0.98 18.12 -8.82
N ALA A 251 1.48 17.79 -10.01
CA ALA A 251 2.15 16.52 -10.25
C ALA A 251 3.63 16.64 -9.87
N LEU A 252 4.18 15.67 -9.14
CA LEU A 252 5.60 15.54 -8.85
C LEU A 252 6.10 14.24 -9.50
N ALA A 253 7.08 14.32 -10.40
CA ALA A 253 7.71 13.13 -10.97
C ALA A 253 9.21 13.09 -10.68
N LEU A 254 9.69 11.91 -10.32
CA LEU A 254 11.11 11.60 -10.09
C LEU A 254 11.54 10.61 -11.17
N GLY A 255 12.71 10.81 -11.78
CA GLY A 255 13.19 9.87 -12.80
C GLY A 255 14.20 10.45 -13.78
N HIS A 256 14.25 9.85 -14.95
CA HIS A 256 15.04 10.28 -16.10
C HIS A 256 14.12 10.41 -17.33
N ASP A 257 14.42 11.33 -18.25
CA ASP A 257 13.66 11.60 -19.47
C ASP A 257 12.14 11.80 -19.27
N LEU A 258 11.77 12.72 -18.37
CA LEU A 258 10.40 12.87 -17.87
C LEU A 258 9.45 13.71 -18.76
N ALA A 259 9.85 14.02 -19.99
CA ALA A 259 9.05 14.87 -20.88
C ALA A 259 7.68 14.23 -21.23
N GLY A 260 7.64 12.91 -21.41
CA GLY A 260 6.40 12.16 -21.65
C GLY A 260 5.48 12.15 -20.42
N VAL A 261 6.06 11.88 -19.26
CA VAL A 261 5.38 11.90 -17.95
C VAL A 261 4.72 13.26 -17.70
N ALA A 262 5.44 14.36 -17.95
CA ALA A 262 4.92 15.70 -17.73
C ALA A 262 3.71 16.01 -18.63
N ARG A 263 3.77 15.63 -19.91
CA ARG A 263 2.66 15.79 -20.85
C ARG A 263 1.44 15.02 -20.38
N GLU A 264 1.60 13.74 -20.06
CA GLU A 264 0.48 12.90 -19.64
C GLU A 264 -0.12 13.34 -18.30
N ALA A 265 0.70 13.80 -17.34
CA ALA A 265 0.20 14.34 -16.08
C ALA A 265 -0.68 15.59 -16.28
N ALA A 266 -0.27 16.50 -17.16
CA ALA A 266 -1.09 17.67 -17.50
C ALA A 266 -2.40 17.29 -18.19
N ARG A 267 -2.35 16.34 -19.15
CA ARG A 267 -3.54 15.82 -19.84
C ARG A 267 -4.54 15.20 -18.86
N HIS A 268 -4.08 14.67 -17.74
CA HIS A 268 -4.91 14.03 -16.70
C HIS A 268 -5.12 14.92 -15.45
N GLY A 269 -4.98 16.23 -15.59
CA GLY A 269 -5.52 17.19 -14.62
C GLY A 269 -4.52 17.86 -13.69
N ALA A 270 -3.21 17.67 -13.87
CA ALA A 270 -2.19 18.48 -13.22
C ALA A 270 -2.22 19.90 -13.80
N ASP A 271 -2.31 20.91 -12.93
CA ASP A 271 -2.20 22.32 -13.33
C ASP A 271 -0.72 22.73 -13.45
N ARG A 272 0.16 22.09 -12.66
CA ARG A 272 1.61 22.28 -12.64
C ARG A 272 2.31 20.94 -12.47
N VAL A 273 3.47 20.77 -13.12
CA VAL A 273 4.28 19.56 -13.05
C VAL A 273 5.68 19.91 -12.55
N VAL A 274 6.05 19.39 -11.38
CA VAL A 274 7.39 19.49 -10.80
C VAL A 274 8.18 18.23 -11.15
N LEU A 275 9.36 18.41 -11.73
CA LEU A 275 10.23 17.32 -12.17
C LEU A 275 11.55 17.34 -11.38
N VAL A 276 11.92 16.19 -10.83
CA VAL A 276 13.28 15.93 -10.35
C VAL A 276 13.92 14.93 -11.30
N GLU A 277 14.75 15.45 -12.21
CA GLU A 277 15.31 14.69 -13.31
C GLU A 277 16.80 14.42 -13.10
N HIS A 278 17.19 13.15 -13.06
CA HIS A 278 18.58 12.72 -12.91
C HIS A 278 18.79 11.30 -13.45
N GLU A 279 19.91 11.03 -14.12
CA GLU A 279 20.21 9.70 -14.71
C GLU A 279 20.19 8.55 -13.68
N ARG A 280 20.67 8.82 -12.45
CA ARG A 280 20.64 7.86 -11.32
C ARG A 280 19.24 7.51 -10.82
N LEU A 281 18.19 8.16 -11.33
CA LEU A 281 16.78 7.85 -11.06
C LEU A 281 16.12 7.13 -12.24
N ALA A 282 16.88 6.63 -13.23
CA ALA A 282 16.33 5.85 -14.33
C ALA A 282 15.60 4.59 -13.82
N ASP A 283 16.20 3.91 -12.84
CA ASP A 283 15.58 2.82 -12.09
C ASP A 283 15.25 3.25 -10.67
N TYR A 284 14.29 2.57 -10.02
CA TYR A 284 13.96 2.85 -8.63
C TYR A 284 15.13 2.56 -7.70
N HIS A 285 15.54 3.57 -6.94
CA HIS A 285 16.58 3.44 -5.93
C HIS A 285 16.08 4.02 -4.60
N PRO A 286 15.89 3.21 -3.54
CA PRO A 286 15.30 3.66 -2.28
C PRO A 286 15.94 4.94 -1.71
N GLU A 287 17.27 4.96 -1.55
CA GLU A 287 17.95 6.10 -0.92
C GLU A 287 17.95 7.38 -1.79
N LEU A 288 18.13 7.25 -3.11
CA LEU A 288 18.14 8.40 -4.02
C LEU A 288 16.75 8.97 -4.23
N SER A 289 15.75 8.10 -4.38
CA SER A 289 14.35 8.50 -4.49
C SER A 289 13.88 9.19 -3.20
N SER A 290 14.24 8.64 -2.03
CA SER A 290 13.95 9.26 -0.72
C SER A 290 14.60 10.62 -0.59
N HIS A 291 15.88 10.76 -0.96
CA HIS A 291 16.58 12.04 -0.95
C HIS A 291 15.90 13.10 -1.84
N ALA A 292 15.52 12.72 -3.05
CA ALA A 292 14.83 13.60 -3.99
C ALA A 292 13.47 14.06 -3.45
N LEU A 293 12.63 13.12 -2.99
CA LEU A 293 11.32 13.44 -2.44
C LEU A 293 11.42 14.27 -1.16
N ARG A 294 12.31 13.90 -0.25
CA ARG A 294 12.57 14.65 0.98
C ARG A 294 12.95 16.10 0.67
N SER A 295 13.85 16.32 -0.29
CA SER A 295 14.31 17.65 -0.67
C SER A 295 13.18 18.51 -1.23
N VAL A 296 12.28 17.93 -2.02
CA VAL A 296 11.05 18.60 -2.48
C VAL A 296 10.14 18.96 -1.30
N VAL A 297 9.91 18.03 -0.37
CA VAL A 297 9.04 18.26 0.78
C VAL A 297 9.59 19.36 1.69
N GLU A 298 10.90 19.36 1.98
CA GLU A 298 11.56 20.36 2.82
C GLU A 298 11.55 21.75 2.18
N GLN A 299 11.83 21.85 0.88
CA GLN A 299 12.04 23.14 0.20
C GLN A 299 10.74 23.73 -0.35
N LEU A 300 9.88 22.92 -0.99
CA LEU A 300 8.64 23.37 -1.61
C LEU A 300 7.43 23.30 -0.66
N ARG A 301 7.56 22.59 0.48
CA ARG A 301 6.58 22.52 1.58
C ARG A 301 5.14 22.32 1.11
N PRO A 302 4.84 21.20 0.42
CA PRO A 302 3.48 20.89 0.04
C PRO A 302 2.56 20.84 1.26
N HIS A 303 1.25 21.01 1.05
CA HIS A 303 0.27 20.92 2.13
C HIS A 303 -0.32 19.52 2.26
N VAL A 304 -0.53 18.87 1.12
CA VAL A 304 -0.94 17.47 0.98
C VAL A 304 -0.06 16.83 -0.08
N LEU A 305 0.42 15.61 0.17
CA LEU A 305 1.13 14.78 -0.80
C LEU A 305 0.48 13.39 -0.87
N LEU A 306 -0.06 13.06 -2.04
CA LEU A 306 -0.67 11.77 -2.36
C LEU A 306 0.35 10.89 -3.08
N ILE A 307 0.39 9.61 -2.73
CA ILE A 307 1.34 8.64 -3.26
C ILE A 307 0.57 7.37 -3.68
N PRO A 308 0.82 6.77 -4.84
CA PRO A 308 0.26 5.45 -5.17
C PRO A 308 0.67 4.41 -4.11
N ALA A 309 -0.23 3.53 -3.67
CA ALA A 309 0.11 2.45 -2.73
C ALA A 309 0.73 1.23 -3.44
N THR A 310 1.66 1.46 -4.36
CA THR A 310 2.48 0.44 -5.04
C THR A 310 3.61 -0.05 -4.13
N ALA A 311 4.38 -1.04 -4.58
CA ALA A 311 5.60 -1.48 -3.91
C ALA A 311 6.57 -0.31 -3.66
N ASN A 312 6.75 0.57 -4.65
CA ASN A 312 7.63 1.74 -4.54
C ASN A 312 7.03 2.84 -3.67
N GLY A 313 5.75 3.17 -3.82
CA GLY A 313 5.12 4.19 -2.99
C GLY A 313 5.00 3.80 -1.51
N ARG A 314 4.82 2.50 -1.22
CA ARG A 314 4.86 1.94 0.14
C ARG A 314 6.26 1.82 0.74
N ASP A 315 7.30 2.03 -0.06
CA ASP A 315 8.70 2.10 0.36
C ASP A 315 9.09 3.58 0.59
N LEU A 316 8.95 4.39 -0.45
CA LEU A 316 9.36 5.79 -0.50
C LEU A 316 8.58 6.70 0.46
N GLY A 317 7.25 6.59 0.47
CA GLY A 317 6.37 7.43 1.30
C GLY A 317 6.69 7.34 2.79
N PRO A 318 6.62 6.16 3.41
CA PRO A 318 6.91 6.01 4.84
C PRO A 318 8.38 6.27 5.18
N ARG A 319 9.32 6.02 4.26
CA ARG A 319 10.73 6.39 4.46
C ARG A 319 10.86 7.90 4.67
N VAL A 320 10.31 8.71 3.78
CA VAL A 320 10.36 10.19 3.91
C VAL A 320 9.52 10.68 5.09
N ALA A 321 8.37 10.05 5.36
CA ALA A 321 7.57 10.38 6.54
C ALA A 321 8.35 10.14 7.84
N GLY A 322 9.12 9.06 7.94
CA GLY A 322 10.02 8.80 9.07
C GLY A 322 11.13 9.83 9.20
N GLU A 323 11.83 10.15 8.10
CA GLU A 323 12.97 11.10 8.11
C GLU A 323 12.56 12.52 8.51
N LEU A 324 11.32 12.91 8.18
CA LEU A 324 10.77 14.24 8.46
C LEU A 324 9.76 14.25 9.63
N GLU A 325 9.55 13.10 10.28
CA GLU A 325 8.56 12.89 11.33
C GLU A 325 7.14 13.40 10.97
N LEU A 326 6.71 13.11 9.75
CA LEU A 326 5.42 13.54 9.20
C LEU A 326 4.31 12.51 9.44
N GLY A 327 3.10 13.01 9.66
CA GLY A 327 1.90 12.18 9.72
C GLY A 327 1.52 11.64 8.35
N MET A 328 1.51 10.30 8.25
CA MET A 328 1.16 9.57 7.04
C MET A 328 0.11 8.49 7.32
N THR A 329 -0.91 8.40 6.46
CA THR A 329 -1.85 7.27 6.47
C THR A 329 -1.59 6.34 5.29
N GLY A 330 -1.16 5.12 5.58
CA GLY A 330 -0.92 4.12 4.55
C GLY A 330 -2.21 3.50 3.99
N ASP A 331 -2.26 3.27 2.68
CA ASP A 331 -3.27 2.46 1.98
C ASP A 331 -4.72 2.95 2.11
N CYS A 332 -4.92 4.26 1.88
CA CYS A 332 -6.22 4.91 1.94
C CYS A 332 -7.14 4.47 0.80
N VAL A 333 -8.44 4.37 1.11
CA VAL A 333 -9.55 4.08 0.16
C VAL A 333 -10.56 5.23 0.10
N GLY A 334 -10.26 6.37 0.73
CA GLY A 334 -11.09 7.56 0.69
C GLY A 334 -10.33 8.78 1.16
N LEU A 335 -10.58 9.91 0.50
CA LEU A 335 -9.91 11.18 0.79
C LEU A 335 -10.91 12.34 0.76
N GLY A 336 -10.76 13.27 1.69
CA GLY A 336 -11.53 14.50 1.77
C GLY A 336 -10.74 15.63 2.42
N ILE A 337 -11.30 16.83 2.37
CA ILE A 337 -10.75 18.02 3.04
C ILE A 337 -11.76 18.50 4.06
N ASP A 338 -11.33 18.75 5.29
CA ASP A 338 -12.15 19.39 6.31
C ASP A 338 -12.24 20.91 6.11
N ARG A 339 -13.06 21.61 6.90
CA ARG A 339 -13.18 23.07 6.82
C ARG A 339 -11.93 23.83 7.28
N GLY A 340 -11.02 23.16 7.98
CA GLY A 340 -9.71 23.68 8.38
C GLY A 340 -8.64 23.51 7.29
N GLY A 341 -8.96 22.87 6.15
CA GLY A 341 -7.99 22.55 5.11
C GLY A 341 -7.12 21.33 5.43
N ARG A 342 -7.54 20.46 6.37
CA ARG A 342 -6.84 19.22 6.73
C ARG A 342 -7.33 18.05 5.88
N LEU A 343 -6.44 17.10 5.65
CA LEU A 343 -6.75 15.89 4.90
C LEU A 343 -7.46 14.89 5.81
N ILE A 344 -8.66 14.51 5.41
CA ILE A 344 -9.43 13.41 6.00
C ILE A 344 -9.11 12.16 5.19
N GLN A 345 -8.58 11.14 5.84
CA GLN A 345 -8.09 9.91 5.22
C GLN A 345 -8.91 8.73 5.72
N THR A 346 -9.55 7.98 4.82
CA THR A 346 -10.29 6.78 5.17
C THR A 346 -9.44 5.57 4.80
N LYS A 347 -9.08 4.77 5.80
CA LYS A 347 -8.19 3.61 5.65
C LYS A 347 -8.90 2.34 6.14
N PRO A 348 -8.88 1.24 5.37
CA PRO A 348 -9.35 -0.05 5.84
C PRO A 348 -8.44 -0.63 6.93
N ALA A 349 -9.06 -1.34 7.87
CA ALA A 349 -8.41 -2.11 8.92
C ALA A 349 -9.17 -3.43 9.12
N TYR A 350 -8.55 -4.39 9.80
CA TYR A 350 -9.13 -5.68 10.19
C TYR A 350 -9.81 -6.42 9.03
N GLY A 351 -9.05 -6.71 7.97
CA GLY A 351 -9.57 -7.43 6.81
C GLY A 351 -10.46 -6.61 5.88
N GLY A 352 -10.50 -5.28 6.05
CA GLY A 352 -11.17 -4.35 5.12
C GLY A 352 -12.63 -4.04 5.44
N ASN A 353 -13.22 -4.71 6.42
CA ASN A 353 -14.59 -4.49 6.90
C ASN A 353 -14.69 -3.24 7.77
N ILE A 354 -13.65 -2.96 8.54
CA ILE A 354 -13.56 -1.76 9.36
C ILE A 354 -12.82 -0.69 8.56
N VAL A 355 -13.29 0.55 8.62
CA VAL A 355 -12.52 1.70 8.16
C VAL A 355 -12.31 2.70 9.29
N SER A 356 -11.09 3.20 9.36
CA SER A 356 -10.69 4.28 10.26
C SER A 356 -10.62 5.57 9.47
N VAL A 357 -11.24 6.62 9.99
CA VAL A 357 -11.10 7.99 9.51
C VAL A 357 -9.96 8.62 10.29
N ILE A 358 -8.88 8.97 9.62
CA ILE A 358 -7.62 9.43 10.19
C ILE A 358 -7.31 10.83 9.69
N MET A 359 -6.73 11.65 10.56
CA MET A 359 -6.24 12.98 10.23
C MET A 359 -4.80 13.15 10.73
N GLY A 360 -3.94 13.67 9.87
CA GLY A 360 -2.59 14.07 10.24
C GLY A 360 -2.59 15.36 11.05
N SER A 361 -1.60 15.54 11.90
CA SER A 361 -1.36 16.74 12.70
C SER A 361 -0.22 17.61 12.18
N THR A 362 0.61 17.08 11.27
CA THR A 362 1.73 17.76 10.59
C THR A 362 1.33 18.40 9.26
N THR A 363 2.27 19.10 8.62
CA THR A 363 2.16 19.61 7.25
C THR A 363 3.52 19.42 6.55
N PRO A 364 3.57 18.77 5.37
CA PRO A 364 2.45 18.15 4.64
C PRO A 364 1.77 17.01 5.40
N GLN A 365 0.57 16.66 4.94
CA GLN A 365 -0.12 15.41 5.26
C GLN A 365 0.08 14.43 4.12
N LEU A 366 0.61 13.25 4.43
CA LEU A 366 0.95 12.24 3.43
C LEU A 366 -0.10 11.13 3.45
N ALA A 367 -0.44 10.59 2.28
CA ALA A 367 -1.25 9.40 2.18
C ALA A 367 -0.79 8.54 1.01
N THR A 368 -0.56 7.25 1.25
CA THR A 368 -0.59 6.29 0.14
C THR A 368 -2.03 5.88 -0.12
N VAL A 369 -2.38 5.67 -1.38
CA VAL A 369 -3.76 5.42 -1.81
C VAL A 369 -3.84 4.15 -2.64
N ARG A 370 -4.78 3.28 -2.28
CA ARG A 370 -4.98 2.00 -2.94
C ARG A 370 -5.42 2.20 -4.40
N PRO A 371 -4.84 1.48 -5.37
CA PRO A 371 -5.32 1.44 -6.75
C PRO A 371 -6.81 1.09 -6.86
N ARG A 372 -7.46 1.51 -7.96
CA ARG A 372 -8.90 1.34 -8.23
C ARG A 372 -9.85 2.03 -7.25
N THR A 373 -9.34 2.87 -6.35
CA THR A 373 -10.19 3.61 -5.40
C THR A 373 -10.91 4.77 -6.08
N PHE A 374 -10.25 5.41 -7.06
CA PHE A 374 -10.77 6.54 -7.81
C PHE A 374 -10.69 6.27 -9.31
N GLU A 375 -11.37 7.10 -10.11
CA GLU A 375 -11.26 7.04 -11.56
C GLU A 375 -10.41 8.19 -12.10
N PRO A 376 -9.55 7.95 -13.11
CA PRO A 376 -8.84 9.01 -13.81
C PRO A 376 -9.77 10.09 -14.39
N LEU A 377 -9.19 11.25 -14.67
CA LEU A 377 -9.82 12.24 -15.55
C LEU A 377 -9.71 11.76 -17.00
N GLU A 378 -10.77 11.97 -17.79
CA GLU A 378 -10.68 11.85 -19.25
C GLU A 378 -9.65 12.87 -19.77
N PRO A 379 -8.68 12.45 -20.60
CA PRO A 379 -7.57 13.31 -20.97
C PRO A 379 -8.01 14.52 -21.80
N ARG A 380 -7.34 15.66 -21.61
CA ARG A 380 -7.51 16.87 -22.42
C ARG A 380 -6.18 17.30 -23.01
N GLU A 381 -6.21 17.85 -24.23
CA GLU A 381 -5.02 18.45 -24.83
C GLU A 381 -4.70 19.78 -24.14
N VAL A 382 -3.62 19.79 -23.37
CA VAL A 382 -3.12 20.92 -22.58
C VAL A 382 -1.59 20.85 -22.56
N GLU A 383 -0.92 22.00 -22.72
CA GLU A 383 0.53 22.08 -22.56
C GLU A 383 0.93 22.05 -21.09
N PRO A 384 1.93 21.24 -20.68
CA PRO A 384 2.30 21.12 -19.29
C PRO A 384 3.05 22.37 -18.79
N ALA A 385 2.60 22.93 -17.66
CA ALA A 385 3.36 23.94 -16.92
C ALA A 385 4.46 23.27 -16.09
N VAL A 386 5.65 23.11 -16.69
CA VAL A 386 6.77 22.37 -16.11
C VAL A 386 7.68 23.25 -15.26
N GLU A 387 7.95 22.81 -14.03
CA GLU A 387 8.96 23.33 -13.12
C GLU A 387 10.02 22.24 -12.87
N ARG A 388 11.30 22.54 -13.11
CA ARG A 388 12.40 21.62 -12.80
C ARG A 388 12.98 21.96 -11.44
N PHE A 389 13.08 20.97 -10.57
CA PHE A 389 13.63 21.10 -9.22
C PHE A 389 14.96 20.34 -9.12
N ASP A 390 15.98 21.02 -8.63
CA ASP A 390 17.31 20.45 -8.36
C ASP A 390 17.44 20.19 -6.84
N PRO A 391 17.58 18.93 -6.39
CA PRO A 391 17.76 18.60 -4.99
C PRO A 391 19.17 18.94 -4.47
N GLY A 392 20.08 19.39 -5.34
CA GLY A 392 21.45 19.72 -5.00
C GLY A 392 22.36 18.49 -4.97
N ARG A 393 23.11 18.31 -3.88
CA ARG A 393 24.11 17.23 -3.79
C ARG A 393 23.46 15.89 -3.45
N TRP A 394 23.59 14.94 -4.37
CA TRP A 394 23.19 13.55 -4.18
C TRP A 394 24.08 12.80 -3.18
N PRO A 395 23.50 11.88 -2.38
CA PRO A 395 24.26 11.05 -1.46
C PRO A 395 25.06 9.97 -2.19
N ASP A 396 26.15 9.56 -1.54
CA ASP A 396 26.84 8.31 -1.82
C ASP A 396 26.05 7.17 -1.16
N THR A 397 25.79 6.10 -1.91
CA THR A 397 24.95 4.99 -1.47
C THR A 397 25.77 3.71 -1.37
N ARG A 398 25.44 2.88 -0.37
CA ARG A 398 25.96 1.52 -0.22
C ARG A 398 25.03 0.47 -0.84
N LEU A 399 23.86 0.89 -1.31
CA LEU A 399 22.86 0.07 -1.95
C LEU A 399 23.07 0.15 -3.46
N ARG A 400 22.97 -0.98 -4.16
CA ARG A 400 23.07 -1.07 -5.61
C ARG A 400 22.03 -2.03 -6.14
N LEU A 401 21.24 -1.59 -7.10
CA LEU A 401 20.44 -2.49 -7.93
C LEU A 401 21.37 -3.26 -8.87
N SER A 402 21.40 -4.59 -8.76
CA SER A 402 22.29 -5.44 -9.58
C SER A 402 21.54 -6.24 -10.65
N GLN A 403 20.26 -6.56 -10.44
CA GLN A 403 19.45 -7.32 -11.41
C GLN A 403 17.98 -6.90 -11.39
N LEU A 404 17.34 -6.95 -12.56
CA LEU A 404 15.91 -6.74 -12.77
C LEU A 404 15.34 -7.93 -13.57
N GLU A 405 14.29 -8.56 -13.05
CA GLU A 405 13.59 -9.68 -13.70
C GLU A 405 12.10 -9.34 -13.85
N PRO A 406 11.67 -8.89 -15.05
CA PRO A 406 10.28 -8.50 -15.27
C PRO A 406 9.32 -9.69 -15.12
N SER A 407 8.31 -9.51 -14.28
CA SER A 407 7.23 -10.47 -14.05
C SER A 407 6.07 -9.70 -13.42
N SER A 408 5.44 -8.82 -14.19
CA SER A 408 4.50 -7.85 -13.65
C SER A 408 3.20 -8.52 -13.18
N ALA A 409 2.79 -8.14 -11.96
CA ALA A 409 1.47 -8.40 -11.40
C ALA A 409 0.65 -7.10 -11.30
N ARG A 410 1.14 -6.01 -11.87
CA ARG A 410 0.53 -4.67 -11.87
C ARG A 410 -0.86 -4.65 -12.51
N ASP A 411 -1.09 -5.52 -13.49
CA ASP A 411 -2.39 -5.64 -14.14
C ASP A 411 -3.52 -5.98 -13.15
N LEU A 412 -3.22 -6.66 -12.03
CA LEU A 412 -4.18 -6.89 -10.94
C LEU A 412 -4.67 -5.60 -10.26
N ASP A 413 -3.81 -4.57 -10.22
CA ASP A 413 -4.11 -3.27 -9.62
C ASP A 413 -4.75 -2.31 -10.62
N GLU A 414 -4.64 -2.57 -11.93
CA GLU A 414 -5.08 -1.68 -12.99
C GLU A 414 -6.34 -2.16 -13.72
N ALA A 415 -6.56 -3.47 -13.84
CA ALA A 415 -7.63 -4.04 -14.65
C ALA A 415 -9.03 -3.72 -14.12
N ASP A 416 -9.98 -3.56 -15.05
CA ASP A 416 -11.40 -3.41 -14.73
C ASP A 416 -12.01 -4.73 -14.25
N VAL A 417 -11.53 -5.85 -14.80
CA VAL A 417 -11.98 -7.20 -14.47
C VAL A 417 -10.79 -8.03 -13.99
N VAL A 418 -10.93 -8.65 -12.83
CA VAL A 418 -9.95 -9.58 -12.28
C VAL A 418 -10.62 -10.93 -12.05
N VAL A 419 -10.02 -11.99 -12.58
CA VAL A 419 -10.41 -13.37 -12.26
C VAL A 419 -9.51 -13.87 -11.14
N CYS A 420 -10.11 -14.34 -10.05
CA CYS A 420 -9.39 -14.96 -8.93
C CYS A 420 -9.67 -16.46 -8.92
N VAL A 421 -8.64 -17.29 -9.10
CA VAL A 421 -8.76 -18.74 -9.09
C VAL A 421 -8.40 -19.33 -7.73
N GLY A 422 -9.19 -20.28 -7.26
CA GLY A 422 -8.85 -21.08 -6.09
C GLY A 422 -8.05 -22.32 -6.45
N ALA A 423 -7.60 -23.03 -5.42
CA ALA A 423 -6.78 -24.22 -5.59
C ALA A 423 -7.53 -25.37 -6.28
N GLU A 424 -8.86 -25.42 -6.23
CA GLU A 424 -9.64 -26.55 -6.75
C GLU A 424 -9.51 -26.76 -8.26
N LEU A 425 -9.01 -25.76 -8.99
CA LEU A 425 -8.77 -25.88 -10.42
C LEU A 425 -7.59 -26.81 -10.73
N ASP A 426 -7.75 -27.55 -11.81
CA ASP A 426 -6.76 -28.45 -12.38
C ASP A 426 -5.88 -27.76 -13.43
N GLU A 427 -6.33 -26.66 -14.03
CA GLU A 427 -5.58 -25.84 -14.97
C GLU A 427 -5.90 -24.35 -14.82
N VAL A 428 -5.05 -23.51 -15.42
CA VAL A 428 -5.18 -22.06 -15.40
C VAL A 428 -6.12 -21.63 -16.55
N PRO A 429 -7.19 -20.84 -16.30
CA PRO A 429 -8.11 -20.41 -17.34
C PRO A 429 -7.40 -19.50 -18.35
N GLN A 430 -7.72 -19.69 -19.63
CA GLN A 430 -7.36 -18.73 -20.68
C GLN A 430 -8.34 -17.56 -20.64
N LEU A 431 -7.82 -16.34 -20.49
CA LEU A 431 -8.64 -15.12 -20.35
C LEU A 431 -8.48 -14.22 -21.58
N PRO A 432 -9.51 -13.43 -21.93
CA PRO A 432 -9.39 -12.42 -22.96
C PRO A 432 -8.46 -11.27 -22.52
N ASP A 433 -7.94 -10.53 -23.50
CA ASP A 433 -7.07 -9.37 -23.26
C ASP A 433 -7.76 -8.34 -22.36
N GLY A 434 -7.00 -7.78 -21.40
CA GLY A 434 -7.50 -6.77 -20.46
C GLY A 434 -8.17 -7.33 -19.20
N VAL A 435 -8.32 -8.64 -19.09
CA VAL A 435 -8.74 -9.31 -17.84
C VAL A 435 -7.51 -9.82 -17.11
N ALA A 436 -7.30 -9.35 -15.88
CA ALA A 436 -6.16 -9.79 -15.07
C ALA A 436 -6.49 -11.09 -14.32
N LEU A 437 -5.49 -11.94 -14.16
CA LEU A 437 -5.63 -13.23 -13.47
C LEU A 437 -4.86 -13.24 -12.16
N GLY A 438 -5.50 -13.57 -11.04
CA GLY A 438 -4.84 -13.82 -9.77
C GLY A 438 -5.32 -15.12 -9.14
N GLY A 439 -4.69 -15.53 -8.05
CA GLY A 439 -5.04 -16.77 -7.37
C GLY A 439 -5.04 -16.65 -5.86
N THR A 440 -5.72 -17.57 -5.19
CA THR A 440 -5.59 -17.70 -3.73
C THR A 440 -4.18 -18.16 -3.35
N ARG A 441 -3.83 -18.04 -2.06
CA ARG A 441 -2.57 -18.55 -1.51
C ARG A 441 -2.35 -20.01 -1.88
N GLU A 442 -3.34 -20.87 -1.62
CA GLU A 442 -3.28 -22.31 -1.92
C GLU A 442 -3.06 -22.58 -3.42
N ALA A 443 -3.67 -21.78 -4.31
CA ALA A 443 -3.48 -21.91 -5.76
C ALA A 443 -2.03 -21.60 -6.17
N CYS A 444 -1.45 -20.56 -5.60
CA CYS A 444 -0.06 -20.17 -5.87
C CYS A 444 0.93 -21.17 -5.26
N GLU A 445 0.67 -21.68 -4.05
CA GLU A 445 1.50 -22.70 -3.40
C GLU A 445 1.50 -24.04 -4.15
N ARG A 446 0.40 -24.38 -4.84
CA ARG A 446 0.33 -25.52 -5.75
C ARG A 446 1.02 -25.30 -7.11
N GLY A 447 1.49 -24.08 -7.38
CA GLY A 447 2.14 -23.74 -8.64
C GLY A 447 1.21 -23.46 -9.80
N LEU A 448 -0.10 -23.21 -9.58
CA LEU A 448 -1.00 -22.77 -10.65
C LEU A 448 -0.62 -21.37 -11.14
N LEU A 449 -0.23 -20.49 -10.22
CA LEU A 449 0.18 -19.12 -10.49
C LEU A 449 1.43 -18.77 -9.67
N PRO A 450 2.26 -17.83 -10.15
CA PRO A 450 3.38 -17.32 -9.36
C PRO A 450 2.89 -16.54 -8.13
N ARG A 451 3.72 -16.48 -7.09
CA ARG A 451 3.36 -15.89 -5.78
C ARG A 451 3.00 -14.40 -5.85
N ASN A 452 3.64 -13.63 -6.75
CA ASN A 452 3.32 -12.21 -6.96
C ASN A 452 1.88 -11.97 -7.42
N ARG A 453 1.17 -13.02 -7.89
CA ARG A 453 -0.25 -12.96 -8.29
C ARG A 453 -1.21 -13.49 -7.21
N GLN A 454 -0.71 -13.74 -6.01
CA GLN A 454 -1.53 -14.12 -4.86
C GLN A 454 -2.44 -12.96 -4.44
N ILE A 455 -3.74 -13.22 -4.36
CA ILE A 455 -4.76 -12.32 -3.82
C ILE A 455 -5.23 -12.85 -2.46
N GLY A 456 -5.31 -11.98 -1.46
CA GLY A 456 -5.76 -12.33 -0.12
C GLY A 456 -5.15 -11.44 0.98
N LEU A 457 -5.45 -11.75 2.24
CA LEU A 457 -4.91 -11.04 3.41
C LEU A 457 -3.37 -10.93 3.37
N LEU A 458 -2.68 -12.04 3.07
CA LEU A 458 -1.22 -12.10 3.01
C LEU A 458 -0.66 -11.75 1.62
N GLY A 459 -1.52 -11.63 0.62
CA GLY A 459 -1.17 -11.30 -0.76
C GLY A 459 -1.49 -9.85 -1.12
N ARG A 460 -1.83 -9.66 -2.39
CA ARG A 460 -2.35 -8.41 -2.95
C ARG A 460 -3.81 -8.22 -2.56
N GLN A 461 -4.19 -6.96 -2.41
CA GLN A 461 -5.56 -6.54 -2.23
C GLN A 461 -5.98 -5.75 -3.46
N VAL A 462 -6.97 -6.28 -4.19
CA VAL A 462 -7.46 -5.71 -5.45
C VAL A 462 -8.85 -5.11 -5.25
N ALA A 463 -9.19 -4.09 -6.04
CA ALA A 463 -10.51 -3.45 -6.00
C ALA A 463 -11.09 -3.23 -7.42
N PRO A 464 -11.18 -4.27 -8.27
CA PRO A 464 -11.66 -4.13 -9.64
C PRO A 464 -13.14 -3.72 -9.70
N ARG A 465 -13.60 -3.31 -10.89
CA ARG A 465 -15.03 -3.12 -11.15
C ARG A 465 -15.79 -4.44 -11.09
N LEU A 466 -15.18 -5.50 -11.60
CA LEU A 466 -15.68 -6.86 -11.48
C LEU A 466 -14.57 -7.79 -11.00
N LEU A 467 -14.83 -8.52 -9.93
CA LEU A 467 -14.05 -9.70 -9.58
C LEU A 467 -14.85 -10.95 -9.93
N VAL A 468 -14.25 -11.91 -10.62
CA VAL A 468 -14.83 -13.24 -10.87
C VAL A 468 -14.04 -14.29 -10.09
N ALA A 469 -14.61 -14.82 -9.02
CA ALA A 469 -14.03 -15.88 -8.21
C ALA A 469 -14.37 -17.26 -8.80
N VAL A 470 -13.37 -18.08 -9.09
CA VAL A 470 -13.55 -19.39 -9.74
C VAL A 470 -12.91 -20.48 -8.87
N GLY A 471 -13.73 -21.37 -8.31
CA GLY A 471 -13.23 -22.42 -7.40
C GLY A 471 -12.61 -21.88 -6.11
N VAL A 472 -12.98 -20.67 -5.69
CA VAL A 472 -12.53 -20.02 -4.45
C VAL A 472 -13.48 -20.40 -3.31
N LYS A 473 -12.93 -20.80 -2.15
CA LYS A 473 -13.72 -21.25 -0.99
C LYS A 473 -14.56 -20.14 -0.34
N GLY A 474 -14.03 -18.90 -0.32
CA GLY A 474 -14.69 -17.74 0.27
C GLY A 474 -14.44 -17.57 1.77
N GLY A 475 -13.26 -17.95 2.26
CA GLY A 475 -12.84 -17.71 3.65
C GLY A 475 -12.39 -16.27 3.89
N PHE A 476 -12.10 -15.96 5.15
CA PHE A 476 -11.68 -14.61 5.57
C PHE A 476 -10.38 -14.15 4.87
N GLU A 477 -9.42 -15.07 4.70
CA GLU A 477 -8.15 -14.77 4.04
C GLU A 477 -8.36 -14.37 2.57
N GLU A 478 -9.18 -15.12 1.82
CA GLU A 478 -9.43 -14.81 0.41
C GLU A 478 -10.28 -13.55 0.26
N LEU A 479 -11.40 -13.45 0.99
CA LEU A 479 -12.33 -12.33 0.88
C LEU A 479 -11.65 -10.99 1.19
N THR A 480 -10.74 -10.94 2.16
CA THR A 480 -9.96 -9.73 2.48
C THR A 480 -9.21 -9.20 1.25
N GLY A 481 -8.76 -10.09 0.36
CA GLY A 481 -8.04 -9.74 -0.86
C GLY A 481 -8.86 -8.95 -1.88
N PHE A 482 -10.19 -9.04 -1.84
CA PHE A 482 -11.05 -8.43 -2.86
C PHE A 482 -12.39 -7.92 -2.30
N VAL A 483 -12.49 -7.73 -0.98
CA VAL A 483 -13.70 -7.21 -0.33
C VAL A 483 -14.12 -5.83 -0.86
N LYS A 484 -13.17 -5.08 -1.43
CA LYS A 484 -13.40 -3.77 -2.07
C LYS A 484 -13.68 -3.85 -3.57
N ALA A 485 -13.73 -5.04 -4.16
CA ALA A 485 -14.29 -5.20 -5.50
C ALA A 485 -15.72 -4.68 -5.53
N ASN A 486 -16.03 -3.93 -6.59
CA ASN A 486 -17.31 -3.25 -6.70
C ASN A 486 -18.46 -4.26 -6.86
N VAL A 487 -18.27 -5.23 -7.76
CA VAL A 487 -19.15 -6.39 -7.93
C VAL A 487 -18.31 -7.66 -7.89
N ILE A 488 -18.80 -8.66 -7.16
CA ILE A 488 -18.19 -9.99 -7.08
C ILE A 488 -19.11 -11.00 -7.75
N ALA A 489 -18.63 -11.65 -8.79
CA ALA A 489 -19.24 -12.84 -9.36
C ALA A 489 -18.50 -14.09 -8.88
N ALA A 490 -19.19 -15.19 -8.64
CA ALA A 490 -18.60 -16.48 -8.33
C ALA A 490 -19.02 -17.56 -9.33
N VAL A 491 -18.09 -18.42 -9.71
CA VAL A 491 -18.33 -19.63 -10.49
C VAL A 491 -17.98 -20.81 -9.61
N THR A 492 -18.99 -21.62 -9.28
CA THR A 492 -18.88 -22.71 -8.31
C THR A 492 -19.59 -23.95 -8.81
N ALA A 493 -19.07 -25.13 -8.51
CA ALA A 493 -19.79 -26.39 -8.75
C ALA A 493 -20.87 -26.62 -7.68
N ASP A 494 -20.66 -26.10 -6.47
CA ASP A 494 -21.57 -26.23 -5.32
C ASP A 494 -22.33 -24.93 -5.09
N ARG A 495 -23.67 -25.01 -5.09
CA ARG A 495 -24.58 -23.89 -4.86
C ARG A 495 -24.55 -23.38 -3.43
N ASP A 496 -24.15 -24.23 -2.49
CA ASP A 496 -24.11 -23.94 -1.06
C ASP A 496 -22.69 -23.56 -0.60
N ALA A 497 -21.73 -23.39 -1.54
CA ALA A 497 -20.37 -22.97 -1.23
C ALA A 497 -20.36 -21.61 -0.51
N PRO A 498 -19.48 -21.39 0.50
CA PRO A 498 -19.44 -20.10 1.22
C PRO A 498 -19.22 -18.90 0.28
N MET A 499 -18.41 -19.07 -0.76
CA MET A 499 -18.19 -18.05 -1.80
C MET A 499 -19.48 -17.66 -2.55
N ALA A 500 -20.44 -18.57 -2.72
CA ALA A 500 -21.71 -18.26 -3.37
C ALA A 500 -22.52 -17.22 -2.60
N SER A 501 -22.50 -17.31 -1.26
CA SER A 501 -23.16 -16.33 -0.37
C SER A 501 -22.34 -15.04 -0.22
N ALA A 502 -21.02 -15.10 -0.36
CA ALA A 502 -20.14 -13.93 -0.27
C ALA A 502 -20.06 -13.13 -1.58
N ALA A 503 -20.56 -13.66 -2.69
CA ALA A 503 -20.63 -12.99 -3.98
C ALA A 503 -21.92 -12.18 -4.14
N ASP A 504 -21.91 -11.20 -5.04
CA ASP A 504 -23.13 -10.53 -5.46
C ASP A 504 -23.99 -11.45 -6.36
N VAL A 505 -23.32 -12.21 -7.23
CA VAL A 505 -23.92 -13.18 -8.16
C VAL A 505 -23.07 -14.44 -8.18
N ALA A 506 -23.68 -15.61 -8.02
CA ALA A 506 -23.01 -16.90 -8.19
C ALA A 506 -23.66 -17.68 -9.33
N VAL A 507 -22.86 -18.33 -10.17
CA VAL A 507 -23.32 -19.21 -11.25
C VAL A 507 -22.83 -20.62 -10.97
N ALA A 508 -23.78 -21.54 -10.84
CA ALA A 508 -23.50 -22.95 -10.61
C ALA A 508 -23.20 -23.67 -11.92
N GLY A 509 -22.05 -24.34 -12.02
CA GLY A 509 -21.70 -25.13 -13.19
C GLY A 509 -20.20 -25.36 -13.37
N ASP A 510 -19.85 -26.02 -14.48
CA ASP A 510 -18.46 -26.21 -14.89
C ASP A 510 -17.85 -24.87 -15.32
N TRP A 511 -16.76 -24.49 -14.66
CA TRP A 511 -16.07 -23.24 -14.93
C TRP A 511 -15.60 -23.11 -16.37
N ARG A 512 -15.28 -24.22 -17.05
CA ARG A 512 -14.82 -24.21 -18.45
C ARG A 512 -15.88 -23.71 -19.42
N ALA A 513 -17.15 -23.92 -19.09
CA ALA A 513 -18.27 -23.41 -19.86
C ALA A 513 -18.74 -22.05 -19.33
N VAL A 514 -18.81 -21.91 -18.00
CA VAL A 514 -19.42 -20.75 -17.36
C VAL A 514 -18.52 -19.51 -17.42
N LEU A 515 -17.22 -19.63 -17.13
CA LEU A 515 -16.32 -18.48 -17.08
C LEU A 515 -16.22 -17.76 -18.43
N PRO A 516 -15.94 -18.44 -19.57
CA PRO A 516 -15.88 -17.75 -20.86
C PRO A 516 -17.21 -17.11 -21.24
N ALA A 517 -18.33 -17.84 -21.08
CA ALA A 517 -19.66 -17.31 -21.39
C ALA A 517 -20.02 -16.10 -20.53
N LEU A 518 -19.63 -16.10 -19.25
CA LEU A 518 -19.86 -14.96 -18.35
C LEU A 518 -19.06 -13.74 -18.80
N LEU A 519 -17.77 -13.92 -19.09
CA LEU A 519 -16.88 -12.85 -19.56
C LEU A 519 -17.31 -12.28 -20.93
N ASP A 520 -17.79 -13.12 -21.85
CA ASP A 520 -18.33 -12.67 -23.14
C ASP A 520 -19.66 -11.93 -22.99
N SER A 521 -20.40 -12.21 -21.92
CA SER A 521 -21.71 -11.64 -21.70
C SER A 521 -21.66 -10.22 -21.15
N ILE A 522 -20.60 -9.81 -20.45
CA ILE A 522 -20.45 -8.53 -19.75
C ILE A 522 -19.77 -7.47 -20.61
#